data_AF-B5YIP4-F1
#
_entry.id   AF-B5YIP4-F1
#
_cell.length_a   1.000
_cell.length_b   1.000
_cell.length_c   1.000
_cell.angle_alpha   90.00
_cell.angle_beta   90.00
_cell.angle_gamma   90.00
#
_symmetry.space_group_name_H-M   'P 1'
#
loop_
_entity.id
_entity.type
_entity.pdbx_description
1 polymer ?
#
loop_
_entity_poly.entity_id
_entity_poly.type
_entity_poly.pdbx_seq_one_letter_code
_entity_poly.pdbx_strand_id
1 'polypeptide(L)'
;MNQKANKLLSFLNETIDYFLKKYKSIDKNRYFADRDARAILDKTINDIILCIVDICEEILKINNRTIPDTYKDTVLACYEFIGDLALKLAPLTKHRNETIHQYLKMNWYNIQIVKSKLPEIQDFLKKTQNIFNS
;
A
#
# COMPACT_ATOMS: atom_id res chain seq x y z
N MET A 1 -8.87 -7.61 -20.60
CA MET A 1 -8.79 -7.32 -19.14
C MET A 1 -7.86 -8.30 -18.45
N ASN A 2 -6.79 -7.80 -17.83
CA ASN A 2 -5.85 -8.62 -17.07
C ASN A 2 -6.54 -9.10 -15.78
N GLN A 3 -6.94 -10.38 -15.71
CA GLN A 3 -7.64 -10.96 -14.53
C GLN A 3 -6.86 -10.75 -13.22
N LYS A 4 -5.53 -10.68 -13.30
CA LYS A 4 -4.67 -10.45 -12.14
C LYS A 4 -4.81 -9.04 -11.60
N ALA A 5 -4.85 -8.03 -12.47
CA ALA A 5 -5.01 -6.63 -12.07
C ALA A 5 -6.32 -6.39 -11.32
N ASN A 6 -7.44 -6.96 -11.79
CA ASN A 6 -8.73 -6.84 -11.11
C ASN A 6 -8.73 -7.49 -9.72
N LYS A 7 -8.05 -8.63 -9.56
CA LYS A 7 -7.90 -9.27 -8.24
C LYS A 7 -7.09 -8.39 -7.29
N LEU A 8 -6.00 -7.78 -7.77
CA LEU A 8 -5.20 -6.84 -6.98
C LEU A 8 -6.00 -5.61 -6.56
N LEU A 9 -6.77 -5.02 -7.48
CA LEU A 9 -7.61 -3.86 -7.18
C LEU A 9 -8.72 -4.18 -6.16
N SER A 10 -9.40 -5.33 -6.29
CA SER A 10 -10.39 -5.78 -5.30
C SER A 10 -9.74 -6.00 -3.94
N PHE A 11 -8.60 -6.70 -3.92
CA PHE A 11 -7.85 -6.96 -2.70
C PHE A 11 -7.41 -5.68 -2.00
N LEU A 12 -6.86 -4.71 -2.74
CA LEU A 12 -6.48 -3.41 -2.18
C LEU A 12 -7.69 -2.69 -1.57
N ASN A 13 -8.82 -2.66 -2.28
CA ASN A 13 -10.04 -2.02 -1.78
C ASN A 13 -10.55 -2.68 -0.49
N GLU A 14 -10.67 -4.01 -0.49
CA GLU A 14 -11.12 -4.78 0.67
C GLU A 14 -10.17 -4.62 1.87
N THR A 15 -8.86 -4.55 1.61
CA THR A 15 -7.83 -4.37 2.65
C THR A 15 -7.89 -2.97 3.27
N ILE A 16 -8.14 -1.94 2.46
CA ILE A 16 -8.36 -0.56 2.96
C ILE A 16 -9.60 -0.52 3.85
N ASP A 17 -10.71 -1.13 3.43
CA ASP A 17 -11.94 -1.18 4.22
C ASP A 17 -11.75 -1.94 5.53
N TYR A 18 -11.02 -3.06 5.48
CA TYR A 18 -10.67 -3.83 6.67
C TYR A 18 -9.80 -3.02 7.63
N PHE A 19 -8.77 -2.32 7.11
CA PHE A 19 -7.92 -1.43 7.88
C PHE A 19 -8.72 -0.35 8.60
N LEU A 20 -9.61 0.35 7.88
CA LEU A 20 -10.44 1.42 8.43
C LEU A 20 -11.37 0.91 9.54
N LYS A 21 -12.00 -0.26 9.34
CA LYS A 21 -12.87 -0.89 10.34
C LYS A 21 -12.09 -1.23 11.61
N LYS A 22 -10.91 -1.84 11.48
CA LYS A 22 -10.08 -2.23 12.62
C LYS A 22 -9.48 -1.02 13.33
N TYR A 23 -8.95 -0.06 12.58
CA TYR A 23 -8.40 1.17 13.13
C TYR A 23 -9.45 1.96 13.93
N LYS A 24 -10.70 2.05 13.46
CA LYS A 24 -11.77 2.75 14.20
C LYS A 24 -12.04 2.13 15.58
N SER A 25 -11.80 0.82 15.72
CA SER A 25 -12.00 0.08 16.98
C SER A 25 -10.79 0.05 17.91
N ILE A 26 -9.63 0.56 17.47
CA ILE A 26 -8.35 0.46 18.18
C ILE A 26 -7.78 1.87 18.40
N ASP A 27 -7.70 2.31 19.65
CA ASP A 27 -6.91 3.48 20.02
C ASP A 27 -5.43 3.12 20.28
N LYS A 28 -4.59 4.14 20.46
CA LYS A 28 -3.15 3.96 20.70
C LYS A 28 -2.87 3.10 21.94
N ASN A 29 -3.64 3.23 23.01
CA ASN A 29 -3.43 2.47 24.24
C ASN A 29 -3.78 1.00 24.02
N ARG A 30 -4.90 0.72 23.34
CA ARG A 30 -5.31 -0.63 22.96
C ARG A 30 -4.32 -1.28 22.01
N TYR A 31 -3.73 -0.52 21.09
CA TYR A 31 -2.67 -1.02 20.20
C TYR A 31 -1.43 -1.51 20.95
N PHE A 32 -1.00 -0.79 22.00
CA PHE A 32 0.15 -1.21 22.81
C PHE A 32 -0.19 -2.32 23.81
N ALA A 33 -1.45 -2.39 24.25
CA ALA A 33 -1.91 -3.39 25.22
C ALA A 33 -2.29 -4.74 24.59
N ASP A 34 -2.75 -4.75 23.33
CA ASP A 34 -3.24 -5.92 22.63
C ASP A 34 -2.29 -6.35 21.50
N ARG A 35 -1.60 -7.46 21.73
CA ARG A 35 -0.63 -8.03 20.77
C ARG A 35 -1.30 -8.41 19.45
N ASP A 36 -2.53 -8.91 19.48
CA ASP A 36 -3.23 -9.39 18.30
C ASP A 36 -3.73 -8.20 17.48
N ALA A 37 -4.28 -7.19 18.15
CA ALA A 37 -4.66 -5.93 17.50
C ALA A 37 -3.48 -5.27 16.79
N ARG A 38 -2.31 -5.26 17.43
CA ARG A 38 -1.06 -4.78 16.82
C ARG A 38 -0.68 -5.59 15.59
N ALA A 39 -0.61 -6.91 15.72
CA ALA A 39 -0.21 -7.79 14.62
C ALA A 39 -1.14 -7.66 13.41
N ILE A 40 -2.45 -7.51 13.65
CA ILE A 40 -3.44 -7.30 12.60
C ILE A 40 -3.17 -5.99 11.85
N LEU A 41 -3.05 -4.86 12.56
CA LEU A 41 -2.84 -3.56 11.91
C LEU A 41 -1.51 -3.50 11.16
N ASP A 42 -0.44 -4.01 11.75
CA ASP A 42 0.90 -4.04 11.14
C ASP A 42 0.87 -4.88 9.85
N LYS A 43 0.23 -6.05 9.89
CA LYS A 43 0.06 -6.91 8.71
C LYS A 43 -0.77 -6.21 7.63
N THR A 44 -1.91 -5.63 8.00
CA THR A 44 -2.81 -4.98 7.02
C THR A 44 -2.12 -3.83 6.28
N ILE A 45 -1.29 -3.03 6.97
CA ILE A 45 -0.51 -1.98 6.31
C ILE A 45 0.53 -2.54 5.36
N ASN A 46 1.23 -3.59 5.78
CA ASN A 46 2.19 -4.24 4.91
C ASN A 46 1.49 -4.81 3.65
N ASP A 47 0.31 -5.39 3.80
CA ASP A 47 -0.49 -5.92 2.69
C ASP A 47 -0.92 -4.79 1.72
N ILE A 48 -1.32 -3.61 2.24
CA ILE A 48 -1.60 -2.41 1.41
C ILE A 48 -0.37 -2.00 0.61
N ILE A 49 0.79 -1.86 1.26
CA ILE A 49 2.03 -1.42 0.61
C ILE A 49 2.46 -2.41 -0.47
N LEU A 50 2.46 -3.71 -0.18
CA LEU A 50 2.82 -4.75 -1.14
C LEU A 50 1.86 -4.78 -2.33
N CYS A 51 0.56 -4.65 -2.08
CA CYS A 51 -0.42 -4.63 -3.16
C CYS A 51 -0.24 -3.41 -4.08
N ILE A 52 0.12 -2.24 -3.54
CA ILE A 52 0.46 -1.06 -4.36
C ILE A 52 1.65 -1.38 -5.27
N VAL A 53 2.69 -2.04 -4.76
CA VAL A 53 3.88 -2.44 -5.54
C VAL A 53 3.48 -3.45 -6.62
N ASP A 54 2.70 -4.47 -6.28
CA ASP A 54 2.23 -5.47 -7.26
C ASP A 54 1.42 -4.81 -8.40
N ILE A 55 0.55 -3.85 -8.07
CA ILE A 55 -0.19 -3.08 -9.08
C ILE A 55 0.77 -2.29 -9.97
N CYS A 56 1.77 -1.64 -9.37
CA CYS A 56 2.81 -0.91 -10.12
C CYS A 56 3.59 -1.84 -11.06
N GLU A 57 3.99 -3.03 -10.60
CA GLU A 57 4.63 -4.02 -11.46
C GLU A 57 3.72 -4.44 -12.63
N GLU A 58 2.44 -4.67 -12.37
CA GLU A 58 1.50 -5.01 -13.45
C GLU A 58 1.33 -3.87 -14.45
N ILE A 59 1.31 -2.60 -14.00
CA ILE A 59 1.31 -1.43 -14.88
C ILE A 59 2.57 -1.41 -15.75
N LEU A 60 3.75 -1.63 -15.18
CA LEU A 60 5.00 -1.66 -15.94
C LEU A 60 5.00 -2.80 -16.96
N LYS A 61 4.51 -4.00 -16.58
CA LYS A 61 4.42 -5.17 -17.46
C LYS A 61 3.52 -4.91 -18.67
N ILE A 62 2.31 -4.37 -18.47
CA ILE A 62 1.39 -4.12 -19.59
C ILE A 62 1.92 -3.03 -20.54
N ASN A 63 2.78 -2.14 -20.04
CA ASN A 63 3.41 -1.08 -20.82
C ASN A 63 4.81 -1.46 -21.34
N ASN A 64 5.21 -2.74 -21.26
CA ASN A 64 6.51 -3.26 -21.69
C ASN A 64 7.71 -2.50 -21.09
N ARG A 65 7.60 -2.09 -19.82
CA ARG A 65 8.68 -1.46 -19.06
C ARG A 65 9.46 -2.48 -18.23
N THR A 66 10.72 -2.19 -17.98
CA THR A 66 11.57 -2.95 -17.06
C THR A 66 11.11 -2.73 -15.62
N ILE A 67 11.01 -3.80 -14.85
CA ILE A 67 10.68 -3.74 -13.43
C ILE A 67 11.99 -3.52 -12.65
N PRO A 68 12.12 -2.43 -11.87
CA PRO A 68 13.28 -2.20 -11.03
C PRO A 68 13.44 -3.24 -9.91
N ASP A 69 14.64 -3.35 -9.35
CA ASP A 69 14.94 -4.32 -8.28
C ASP A 69 14.40 -3.91 -6.91
N THR A 70 14.10 -2.61 -6.71
CA THR A 70 13.60 -2.10 -5.43
C THR A 70 12.15 -1.66 -5.53
N TYR A 71 11.35 -1.95 -4.50
CA TYR A 71 9.95 -1.56 -4.46
C TYR A 71 9.73 -0.05 -4.59
N LYS A 72 10.65 0.74 -4.01
CA LYS A 72 10.60 2.20 -4.14
C LYS A 72 10.75 2.60 -5.60
N ASP A 73 11.74 2.04 -6.29
CA ASP A 73 12.00 2.35 -7.69
C ASP A 73 10.88 1.83 -8.60
N THR A 74 10.27 0.68 -8.28
CA THR A 74 9.08 0.17 -8.99
C THR A 74 7.92 1.15 -8.95
N VAL A 75 7.62 1.72 -7.77
CA VAL A 75 6.56 2.73 -7.64
C VAL A 75 6.93 4.02 -8.37
N LEU A 76 8.19 4.45 -8.30
CA LEU A 76 8.68 5.64 -9.00
C LEU A 76 8.67 5.49 -10.52
N ALA A 77 9.01 4.32 -11.04
CA ALA A 77 8.97 4.02 -12.46
C ALA A 77 7.55 4.16 -13.05
N CYS A 78 6.52 4.00 -12.22
CA CYS A 78 5.14 4.21 -12.63
C CYS A 78 4.75 5.70 -12.78
N TYR A 79 5.63 6.65 -12.47
CA TYR A 79 5.35 8.09 -12.56
C TYR A 79 4.77 8.50 -13.92
N GLU A 80 5.22 7.91 -15.02
CA GLU A 80 4.69 8.21 -16.36
C GLU A 80 3.19 7.85 -16.51
N PHE A 81 2.67 6.93 -15.70
CA PHE A 81 1.27 6.47 -15.75
C PHE A 81 0.42 7.07 -14.63
N ILE A 82 0.94 7.06 -13.40
CA ILE A 82 0.18 7.50 -12.21
C ILE A 82 0.50 8.94 -11.79
N GLY A 83 1.50 9.59 -12.39
CA GLY A 83 1.91 10.97 -12.11
C GLY A 83 2.44 11.15 -10.68
N ASP A 84 2.14 12.29 -10.07
CA ASP A 84 2.57 12.65 -8.70
C ASP A 84 2.22 11.62 -7.63
N LEU A 85 1.23 10.74 -7.87
CA LEU A 85 0.92 9.64 -6.95
C LEU A 85 2.13 8.72 -6.75
N ALA A 86 2.96 8.50 -7.78
CA ALA A 86 4.19 7.73 -7.64
C ALA A 86 5.13 8.35 -6.60
N LEU A 87 5.31 9.67 -6.64
CA LEU A 87 6.17 10.39 -5.69
C LEU A 87 5.60 10.36 -4.26
N LYS A 88 4.27 10.40 -4.13
CA LYS A 88 3.59 10.38 -2.83
C LYS A 88 3.55 8.99 -2.19
N LEU A 89 3.49 7.93 -3.00
CA LEU A 89 3.38 6.54 -2.53
C LEU A 89 4.72 5.82 -2.41
N ALA A 90 5.73 6.20 -3.22
CA ALA A 90 7.06 5.58 -3.15
C ALA A 90 7.70 5.60 -1.75
N PRO A 91 7.56 6.65 -0.91
CA PRO A 91 8.05 6.63 0.46
C PRO A 91 7.41 5.55 1.34
N LEU A 92 6.18 5.11 1.05
CA LEU A 92 5.49 4.09 1.83
C LEU A 92 6.20 2.74 1.78
N THR A 93 6.87 2.42 0.68
CA THR A 93 7.61 1.16 0.53
C THR A 93 8.82 1.07 1.48
N LYS A 94 9.36 2.22 1.94
CA LYS A 94 10.42 2.26 2.95
C LYS A 94 9.92 1.77 4.31
N HIS A 95 8.67 2.04 4.66
CA HIS A 95 8.09 1.60 5.94
C HIS A 95 7.97 0.07 6.03
N ARG A 96 7.99 -0.66 4.91
CA ARG A 96 8.10 -2.13 4.90
C ARG A 96 9.44 -2.59 5.48
N ASN A 97 10.55 -1.94 5.10
CA ASN A 97 11.87 -2.28 5.64
C ASN A 97 11.96 -1.96 7.14
N GLU A 98 11.32 -0.89 7.59
CA GLU A 98 11.26 -0.52 9.02
C GLU A 98 10.35 -1.46 9.82
N THR A 99 9.21 -1.87 9.27
CA THR A 99 8.26 -2.80 9.92
C THR A 99 8.86 -4.20 10.07
N ILE A 100 9.69 -4.65 9.12
CA ILE A 100 10.34 -5.97 9.12
C ILE A 100 11.68 -5.99 9.88
N HIS A 101 12.43 -4.89 9.95
CA HIS A 101 13.74 -4.88 10.63
C HIS A 101 13.77 -4.15 11.97
N GLN A 102 12.76 -3.34 12.30
CA GLN A 102 12.66 -2.57 13.55
C GLN A 102 11.37 -2.85 14.34
N TYR A 103 10.92 -4.12 14.37
CA TYR A 103 9.71 -4.61 15.04
C TYR A 103 9.45 -4.07 16.46
N LEU A 104 10.48 -3.58 17.16
CA LEU A 104 10.41 -3.13 18.55
C LEU A 104 10.28 -1.60 18.73
N LYS A 105 10.45 -0.75 17.69
CA LYS A 105 10.72 0.69 17.94
C LYS A 105 9.70 1.76 17.54
N MET A 106 8.63 1.48 16.78
CA MET A 106 7.33 2.23 16.78
C MET A 106 6.54 1.99 15.49
N ASN A 107 5.79 0.89 15.42
CA ASN A 107 4.91 0.60 14.29
C ASN A 107 3.64 1.50 14.27
N TRP A 108 3.26 2.11 15.41
CA TRP A 108 2.12 3.04 15.46
C TRP A 108 2.29 4.29 14.59
N TYR A 109 3.51 4.82 14.48
CA TYR A 109 3.76 5.99 13.63
C TYR A 109 3.58 5.63 12.15
N ASN A 110 4.03 4.45 11.73
CA ASN A 110 3.81 3.93 10.39
C ASN A 110 2.31 3.76 10.09
N ILE A 111 1.52 3.28 11.07
CA ILE A 111 0.05 3.24 10.97
C ILE A 111 -0.54 4.63 10.69
N GLN A 112 -0.09 5.66 11.41
CA GLN A 112 -0.59 7.02 11.18
C GLN A 112 -0.16 7.56 9.81
N ILE A 113 1.06 7.26 9.34
CA ILE A 113 1.52 7.68 8.01
C ILE A 113 0.66 7.05 6.92
N VAL A 114 0.46 5.73 6.95
CA VAL A 114 -0.38 5.06 5.94
C VAL A 114 -1.82 5.56 6.00
N LYS A 115 -2.36 5.77 7.20
CA LYS A 115 -3.68 6.40 7.36
C LYS A 115 -3.72 7.81 6.73
N SER A 116 -2.70 8.63 6.95
CA SER A 116 -2.64 9.98 6.38
C SER A 116 -2.56 9.98 4.85
N LYS A 117 -2.08 8.87 4.27
CA LYS A 117 -1.95 8.65 2.82
C LYS A 117 -3.13 7.91 2.18
N LEU A 118 -4.18 7.59 2.95
CA LEU A 118 -5.37 6.94 2.42
C LEU A 118 -6.02 7.69 1.25
N PRO A 119 -6.13 9.04 1.25
CA PRO A 119 -6.66 9.76 0.10
C PRO A 119 -5.86 9.48 -1.18
N GLU A 120 -4.53 9.53 -1.11
CA GLU A 120 -3.66 9.22 -2.24
C GLU A 120 -3.75 7.76 -2.69
N ILE A 121 -3.91 6.82 -1.74
CA ILE A 121 -4.10 5.39 -2.06
C ILE A 121 -5.45 5.16 -2.76
N GLN A 122 -6.50 5.86 -2.35
CA GLN A 122 -7.81 5.81 -3.00
C GLN A 122 -7.78 6.42 -4.41
N ASP A 123 -7.08 7.54 -4.57
CA ASP A 123 -6.88 8.16 -5.89
C ASP A 123 -6.06 7.25 -6.82
N PHE A 124 -5.04 6.58 -6.26
CA PHE A 124 -4.29 5.55 -6.98
C PHE A 124 -5.19 4.41 -7.44
N LEU A 125 -6.06 3.90 -6.57
CA LEU A 125 -6.99 2.82 -6.91
C LEU A 125 -7.91 3.21 -8.08
N LYS A 126 -8.49 4.42 -8.05
CA LYS A 126 -9.31 4.93 -9.16
C LYS A 126 -8.51 5.11 -10.45
N LYS A 127 -7.31 5.67 -10.36
CA LYS A 127 -6.47 5.93 -11.53
C LYS A 127 -6.01 4.63 -12.19
N THR A 128 -5.64 3.63 -11.39
CA THR A 128 -5.21 2.32 -11.88
C THR A 128 -6.36 1.50 -12.45
N GLN A 129 -7.57 1.60 -11.89
CA GLN A 129 -8.78 1.06 -12.51
C GLN A 129 -8.98 1.60 -13.93
N ASN A 130 -8.81 2.91 -14.14
CA ASN A 130 -8.93 3.49 -15.48
C ASN A 130 -7.86 2.96 -16.44
N ILE A 131 -6.61 2.81 -15.98
CA ILE A 131 -5.49 2.29 -16.79
C ILE A 131 -5.76 0.85 -17.25
N PHE A 132 -6.30 -0.02 -16.39
CA PHE A 132 -6.55 -1.42 -16.74
C PHE A 132 -7.84 -1.67 -17.53
N ASN A 133 -8.75 -0.70 -17.53
CA ASN A 133 -10.01 -0.74 -18.29
C ASN A 133 -9.93 0.02 -19.63
N SER A 134 -8.86 0.79 -19.86
CA SER A 134 -8.54 1.43 -21.15
C SER A 134 -7.91 0.42 -22.12
#